data_AF-A0A7C2KQ38-F1
#
_entry.id   AF-A0A7C2KQ38-F1
#
_cell.length_a   1.000
_cell.length_b   1.000
_cell.length_c   1.000
_cell.angle_alpha   90.00
_cell.angle_beta   90.00
_cell.angle_gamma   90.00
#
_symmetry.space_group_name_H-M   'P 1'
#
loop_
_entity.id
_entity.type
_entity.pdbx_description
1 polymer ?
#
loop_
_entity_poly.entity_id
_entity_poly.type
_entity_poly.pdbx_seq_one_letter_code
_entity_poly.pdbx_strand_id
1 'polypeptide(L)'
;MKRMAKLFAAMLLLTAGLMAANTAKHDVRVFVSDNADKKITSTTIEEAFQKTGFVIAANNDMNAPYLRDFNDTSFDFYNLAVVFRKDTAIALASEYPEIGLFTPMSMSIWTKKGDNTISVSSIAPHAMARIMGVPEDNEHIIAYGKKVEEALKAAMPNGKWITLPYEMKMEKRDFITRTTFQQDGDDWEESKDNYQMGFEGELAPHGFVMAGFTDLNYEFEENDVDDYYFYDVYSICKIAVIYEVSKLHPEAGAFAPCSAYMYQKKGEKTIHVAFPNVHKWIDALNINDQPSIDVLLDAQKRFEIILDKIKK
;
A
#
# COMPACT_ATOMS: atom_id res chain seq x y z
N MET A 1 34.01 -48.22 -23.51
CA MET A 1 34.31 -46.83 -23.07
C MET A 1 33.51 -45.74 -23.81
N LYS A 2 33.38 -45.74 -25.14
CA LYS A 2 32.62 -44.68 -25.88
C LYS A 2 31.10 -44.61 -25.61
N ARG A 3 30.46 -45.70 -25.15
CA ARG A 3 29.02 -45.70 -24.82
C ARG A 3 28.70 -45.19 -23.41
N MET A 4 29.63 -45.29 -22.45
CA MET A 4 29.44 -44.74 -21.10
C MET A 4 29.62 -43.21 -21.04
N ALA A 5 30.48 -42.64 -21.89
CA ALA A 5 30.66 -41.19 -21.97
C ALA A 5 29.40 -40.46 -22.48
N LYS A 6 28.58 -41.10 -23.33
CA LYS A 6 27.33 -40.52 -23.84
C LYS A 6 26.19 -40.53 -22.82
N LEU A 7 26.14 -41.51 -21.92
CA LEU A 7 25.15 -41.53 -20.83
C LEU A 7 25.48 -40.49 -19.75
N PHE A 8 26.75 -40.27 -19.43
CA PHE A 8 27.14 -39.22 -18.48
C PHE A 8 26.88 -37.80 -19.01
N ALA A 9 27.10 -37.56 -20.31
CA ALA A 9 26.78 -36.28 -20.93
C ALA A 9 25.26 -36.00 -20.99
N ALA A 10 24.43 -37.03 -21.22
CA ALA A 10 22.97 -36.89 -21.20
C ALA A 10 22.42 -36.69 -19.79
N MET A 11 23.04 -37.29 -18.76
CA MET A 11 22.61 -37.12 -17.37
C MET A 11 23.05 -35.78 -16.76
N LEU A 12 24.16 -35.19 -17.23
CA LEU A 12 24.56 -33.81 -16.87
C LEU A 12 23.74 -32.72 -17.57
N LEU A 13 23.13 -33.02 -18.72
CA LEU A 13 22.24 -32.07 -19.43
C LEU A 13 20.81 -32.05 -18.87
N LEU A 14 20.42 -33.04 -18.06
CA LEU A 14 19.10 -33.11 -17.41
C LEU A 14 19.07 -32.48 -16.01
N THR A 15 20.22 -32.12 -15.43
CA THR A 15 20.30 -31.41 -14.14
C THR A 15 20.57 -29.91 -14.29
N ALA A 16 20.84 -29.41 -15.50
CA ALA A 16 21.06 -27.99 -15.78
C ALA A 16 19.79 -27.21 -16.15
N GLY A 17 18.60 -27.84 -16.09
CA GLY A 17 17.32 -27.25 -16.52
C GLY A 17 16.36 -26.78 -15.41
N LEU A 18 16.73 -26.91 -14.14
CA LEU A 18 15.90 -26.49 -12.99
C LEU A 18 16.64 -25.49 -12.10
N MET A 19 17.21 -24.47 -12.73
CA MET A 19 17.46 -23.19 -12.08
C MET A 19 16.79 -22.13 -12.94
N ALA A 20 15.46 -22.21 -13.06
CA ALA A 20 14.69 -21.01 -13.30
C ALA A 20 15.02 -20.11 -12.11
N ALA A 21 15.88 -19.11 -12.34
CA ALA A 21 16.12 -18.06 -11.38
C ALA A 21 14.74 -17.58 -10.94
N ASN A 22 14.39 -17.87 -9.69
CA ASN A 22 13.19 -17.37 -9.08
C ASN A 22 13.45 -15.88 -8.86
N THR A 23 13.37 -15.07 -9.92
CA THR A 23 13.38 -13.62 -9.80
C THR A 23 12.11 -13.29 -9.06
N ALA A 24 12.21 -13.19 -7.73
CA ALA A 24 11.11 -12.80 -6.88
C ALA A 24 10.59 -11.47 -7.43
N LYS A 25 9.32 -11.44 -7.86
CA LYS A 25 8.69 -10.22 -8.37
C LYS A 25 8.69 -9.20 -7.24
N HIS A 26 9.27 -8.01 -7.46
CA HIS A 26 9.23 -6.93 -6.46
C HIS A 26 7.80 -6.56 -6.10
N ASP A 27 7.54 -6.38 -4.82
CA ASP A 27 6.24 -5.98 -4.30
C ASP A 27 5.95 -4.51 -4.56
N VAL A 28 6.99 -3.68 -4.61
CA VAL A 28 6.90 -2.29 -5.04
C VAL A 28 7.37 -2.19 -6.48
N ARG A 29 6.68 -1.38 -7.27
CA ARG A 29 7.07 -1.10 -8.66
C ARG A 29 7.19 0.40 -8.84
N VAL A 30 8.18 0.83 -9.63
CA VAL A 30 8.45 2.25 -9.90
C VAL A 30 8.39 2.50 -11.40
N PHE A 31 7.53 3.43 -11.79
CA PHE A 31 7.40 3.94 -13.15
C PHE A 31 8.11 5.29 -13.24
N VAL A 32 9.06 5.44 -14.17
CA VAL A 32 9.87 6.66 -14.29
C VAL A 32 9.73 7.27 -15.68
N SER A 33 9.83 8.59 -15.77
CA SER A 33 9.93 9.33 -17.04
C SER A 33 10.92 10.48 -16.89
N ASP A 34 11.57 10.84 -18.00
CA ASP A 34 12.18 12.16 -18.10
C ASP A 34 11.08 13.24 -17.98
N ASN A 35 11.41 14.29 -17.24
CA ASN A 35 10.55 15.43 -16.96
C ASN A 35 11.38 16.73 -16.96
N ALA A 36 12.39 16.82 -17.83
CA ALA A 36 13.24 18.01 -17.92
C ALA A 36 12.45 19.28 -18.31
N ASP A 37 11.33 19.11 -19.03
CA ASP A 37 10.42 20.20 -19.40
C ASP A 37 9.38 20.55 -18.32
N LYS A 38 9.37 19.81 -17.19
CA LYS A 38 8.52 20.00 -16.02
C LYS A 38 7.02 19.94 -16.30
N LYS A 39 6.60 19.29 -17.40
CA LYS A 39 5.17 19.19 -17.76
C LYS A 39 4.43 18.10 -16.98
N ILE A 40 5.14 17.07 -16.51
CA ILE A 40 4.55 16.01 -15.70
C ILE A 40 4.54 16.49 -14.25
N THR A 41 3.35 16.64 -13.67
CA THR A 41 3.10 17.10 -12.30
C THR A 41 2.18 16.12 -11.55
N SER A 42 2.07 16.24 -10.21
CA SER A 42 1.07 15.50 -9.42
C SER A 42 -0.33 15.65 -10.01
N THR A 43 -0.72 16.87 -10.39
CA THR A 43 -2.05 17.15 -10.96
C THR A 43 -2.27 16.42 -12.27
N THR A 44 -1.28 16.43 -13.19
CA THR A 44 -1.44 15.70 -14.47
C THR A 44 -1.52 14.19 -14.28
N ILE A 45 -0.83 13.65 -13.28
CA ILE A 45 -0.91 12.23 -12.92
C ILE A 45 -2.27 11.94 -12.31
N GLU A 46 -2.74 12.75 -11.38
CA GLU A 46 -4.06 12.64 -10.74
C GLU A 46 -5.19 12.63 -11.79
N GLU A 47 -5.17 13.58 -12.72
CA GLU A 47 -6.15 13.66 -13.81
C GLU A 47 -6.16 12.39 -14.68
N ALA A 48 -5.00 11.79 -14.93
CA ALA A 48 -4.92 10.55 -15.71
C ALA A 48 -5.52 9.35 -14.95
N PHE A 49 -5.30 9.29 -13.63
CA PHE A 49 -5.94 8.30 -12.77
C PHE A 49 -7.47 8.49 -12.74
N GLN A 50 -7.96 9.72 -12.58
CA GLN A 50 -9.38 10.04 -12.64
C GLN A 50 -10.02 9.63 -13.98
N LYS A 51 -9.39 9.98 -15.10
CA LYS A 51 -9.86 9.59 -16.45
C LYS A 51 -9.92 8.08 -16.66
N THR A 52 -9.07 7.34 -15.94
CA THR A 52 -9.03 5.87 -15.98
C THR A 52 -10.07 5.25 -15.04
N GLY A 53 -10.79 6.06 -14.25
CA GLY A 53 -11.85 5.64 -13.33
C GLY A 53 -11.39 5.39 -11.90
N PHE A 54 -10.25 5.96 -11.49
CA PHE A 54 -9.87 6.00 -10.08
C PHE A 54 -10.51 7.18 -9.37
N VAL A 55 -10.94 6.95 -8.14
CA VAL A 55 -11.22 7.99 -7.16
C VAL A 55 -9.90 8.38 -6.50
N ILE A 56 -9.67 9.69 -6.35
CA ILE A 56 -8.51 10.24 -5.67
C ILE A 56 -8.95 10.63 -4.27
N ALA A 57 -8.51 9.87 -3.27
CA ALA A 57 -8.85 10.16 -1.89
C ALA A 57 -7.98 11.30 -1.33
N ALA A 58 -6.71 11.39 -1.74
CA ALA A 58 -5.82 12.50 -1.42
C ALA A 58 -4.58 12.50 -2.34
N ASN A 59 -3.95 13.68 -2.47
CA ASN A 59 -2.68 13.88 -3.16
C ASN A 59 -1.93 15.03 -2.50
N ASN A 60 -1.09 14.71 -1.53
CA ASN A 60 -0.51 15.67 -0.60
C ASN A 60 0.97 15.92 -0.90
N ASP A 61 1.37 17.18 -1.07
CA ASP A 61 2.78 17.58 -1.14
C ASP A 61 3.43 17.46 0.24
N MET A 62 4.47 16.61 0.34
CA MET A 62 5.18 16.36 1.57
C MET A 62 6.36 17.31 1.79
N ASN A 63 6.80 18.07 0.79
CA ASN A 63 7.87 19.04 1.01
C ASN A 63 7.45 20.10 2.04
N ALA A 64 6.19 20.53 2.02
CA ALA A 64 5.66 21.49 2.98
C ALA A 64 5.76 20.99 4.44
N PRO A 65 5.21 19.81 4.83
CA PRO A 65 5.39 19.29 6.17
C PRO A 65 6.85 18.93 6.48
N TYR A 66 7.65 18.46 5.51
CA TYR A 66 9.06 18.15 5.76
C TYR A 66 9.87 19.39 6.13
N LEU A 67 9.71 20.48 5.39
CA LEU A 67 10.36 21.75 5.68
C LEU A 67 9.88 22.35 7.00
N ARG A 68 8.58 22.25 7.31
CA ARG A 68 8.02 22.76 8.56
C ARG A 68 8.54 22.01 9.79
N ASP A 69 8.58 20.68 9.73
CA ASP A 69 8.80 19.83 10.90
C ASP A 69 10.26 19.41 11.06
N PHE A 70 11.03 19.34 9.96
CA PHE A 70 12.42 18.86 9.96
C PHE A 70 13.43 19.84 9.32
N ASN A 71 12.97 20.97 8.79
CA ASN A 71 13.78 22.02 8.16
C ASN A 71 14.59 21.57 6.92
N ASP A 72 14.28 20.42 6.33
CA ASP A 72 14.95 19.93 5.11
C ASP A 72 14.05 18.99 4.29
N THR A 73 14.39 18.81 3.02
CA THR A 73 13.82 17.80 2.12
C THR A 73 14.86 17.36 1.10
N SER A 74 14.86 16.09 0.68
CA SER A 74 15.73 15.59 -0.39
C SER A 74 15.11 15.73 -1.80
N PHE A 75 13.96 16.37 -1.90
CA PHE A 75 13.14 16.38 -3.11
C PHE A 75 12.85 17.79 -3.62
N ASP A 76 12.89 17.95 -4.94
CA ASP A 76 12.27 19.12 -5.59
C ASP A 76 10.75 18.95 -5.61
N PHE A 77 10.29 17.70 -5.60
CA PHE A 77 8.88 17.33 -5.64
C PHE A 77 8.68 15.97 -4.94
N TYR A 78 7.79 15.86 -3.97
CA TYR A 78 7.44 14.59 -3.33
C TYR A 78 6.00 14.62 -2.82
N ASN A 79 5.12 13.90 -3.49
CA ASN A 79 3.72 13.76 -3.12
C ASN A 79 3.42 12.34 -2.65
N LEU A 80 2.52 12.23 -1.66
CA LEU A 80 1.84 10.99 -1.34
C LEU A 80 0.42 11.07 -1.86
N ALA A 81 0.07 10.15 -2.76
CA ALA A 81 -1.26 10.03 -3.32
C ALA A 81 -1.91 8.72 -2.88
N VAL A 82 -3.21 8.75 -2.68
CA VAL A 82 -4.03 7.58 -2.38
C VAL A 82 -5.20 7.51 -3.34
N VAL A 83 -5.31 6.37 -4.03
CA VAL A 83 -6.28 6.17 -5.11
C VAL A 83 -6.98 4.84 -4.96
N PHE A 84 -8.24 4.75 -5.40
CA PHE A 84 -8.96 3.48 -5.45
C PHE A 84 -9.91 3.41 -6.62
N ARG A 85 -10.40 2.20 -6.91
CA ARG A 85 -11.48 2.01 -7.87
C ARG A 85 -12.67 1.37 -7.16
N LYS A 86 -13.84 1.98 -7.31
CA LYS A 86 -15.09 1.49 -6.75
C LYS A 86 -15.38 0.07 -7.21
N ASP A 87 -15.26 -0.20 -8.52
CA ASP A 87 -15.54 -1.51 -9.12
C ASP A 87 -14.70 -2.65 -8.51
N THR A 88 -13.44 -2.38 -8.20
CA THR A 88 -12.52 -3.36 -7.63
C THR A 88 -12.83 -3.60 -6.16
N ALA A 89 -13.15 -2.54 -5.41
CA ALA A 89 -13.56 -2.68 -4.01
C ALA A 89 -14.86 -3.50 -3.91
N ILE A 90 -15.88 -3.15 -4.69
CA ILE A 90 -17.18 -3.84 -4.75
C ILE A 90 -16.99 -5.33 -5.11
N ALA A 91 -16.18 -5.62 -6.13
CA ALA A 91 -15.99 -6.99 -6.60
C ALA A 91 -15.24 -7.90 -5.61
N LEU A 92 -14.47 -7.33 -4.68
CA LEU A 92 -13.60 -8.09 -3.79
C LEU A 92 -14.07 -8.10 -2.33
N ALA A 93 -14.75 -7.05 -1.85
CA ALA A 93 -14.98 -6.86 -0.42
C ALA A 93 -15.72 -8.05 0.23
N SER A 94 -16.81 -8.53 -0.39
CA SER A 94 -17.64 -9.61 0.14
C SER A 94 -16.86 -10.87 0.54
N GLU A 95 -15.95 -11.30 -0.35
CA GLU A 95 -15.13 -12.50 -0.17
C GLU A 95 -13.79 -12.19 0.51
N TYR A 96 -13.21 -11.04 0.21
CA TYR A 96 -11.88 -10.60 0.65
C TYR A 96 -11.97 -9.22 1.31
N PRO A 97 -12.43 -9.16 2.57
CA PRO A 97 -12.52 -7.90 3.29
C PRO A 97 -11.14 -7.26 3.51
N GLU A 98 -10.02 -7.94 3.26
CA GLU A 98 -8.70 -7.32 3.23
C GLU A 98 -8.51 -6.25 2.13
N ILE A 99 -9.45 -6.08 1.19
CA ILE A 99 -9.37 -5.05 0.14
C ILE A 99 -9.31 -3.63 0.70
N GLY A 100 -9.79 -3.41 1.94
CA GLY A 100 -9.65 -2.15 2.66
C GLY A 100 -8.20 -1.74 2.91
N LEU A 101 -7.23 -2.67 2.90
CA LEU A 101 -5.80 -2.34 2.97
C LEU A 101 -5.30 -1.58 1.73
N PHE A 102 -6.05 -1.65 0.63
CA PHE A 102 -5.71 -1.05 -0.66
C PHE A 102 -6.84 -0.20 -1.24
N THR A 103 -7.80 0.19 -0.40
CA THR A 103 -8.94 1.05 -0.77
C THR A 103 -9.04 2.21 0.23
N PRO A 104 -8.10 3.18 0.18
CA PRO A 104 -7.26 3.46 -0.98
C PRO A 104 -5.86 2.84 -0.99
N MET A 105 -5.28 2.70 -2.20
CA MET A 105 -3.92 2.25 -2.45
C MET A 105 -2.98 3.46 -2.47
N SER A 106 -1.87 3.34 -1.76
CA SER A 106 -0.87 4.39 -1.61
C SER A 106 0.17 4.41 -2.73
N MET A 107 0.65 5.62 -3.03
CA MET A 107 1.63 5.92 -4.07
C MET A 107 2.52 7.09 -3.63
N SER A 108 3.83 7.04 -3.90
CA SER A 108 4.64 8.27 -3.96
C SER A 108 4.83 8.72 -5.40
N ILE A 109 4.86 10.04 -5.60
CA ILE A 109 5.23 10.70 -6.84
C ILE A 109 6.40 11.63 -6.51
N TRP A 110 7.57 11.47 -7.11
CA TRP A 110 8.73 12.27 -6.72
C TRP A 110 9.72 12.62 -7.83
N THR A 111 10.43 13.72 -7.59
CA THR A 111 11.68 14.11 -8.26
C THR A 111 12.69 14.51 -7.17
N LYS A 112 13.85 13.84 -7.16
CA LYS A 112 14.93 14.18 -6.22
C LYS A 112 15.53 15.53 -6.57
N LYS A 113 16.08 16.24 -5.57
CA LYS A 113 16.76 17.53 -5.77
C LYS A 113 17.80 17.44 -6.89
N GLY A 114 17.65 18.28 -7.91
CA GLY A 114 18.60 18.39 -9.02
C GLY A 114 18.49 17.27 -10.08
N ASP A 115 17.48 16.40 -9.99
CA ASP A 115 17.16 15.42 -11.02
C ASP A 115 16.07 15.97 -11.97
N ASN A 116 16.02 15.44 -13.19
CA ASN A 116 14.94 15.69 -14.14
C ASN A 116 14.00 14.48 -14.28
N THR A 117 14.24 13.41 -13.54
CA THR A 117 13.41 12.20 -13.55
C THR A 117 12.24 12.37 -12.59
N ILE A 118 11.02 12.19 -13.08
CA ILE A 118 9.85 11.99 -12.22
C ILE A 118 9.56 10.50 -12.10
N SER A 119 9.26 10.06 -10.89
CA SER A 119 9.04 8.67 -10.54
C SER A 119 7.71 8.52 -9.82
N VAL A 120 7.02 7.41 -10.06
CA VAL A 120 5.77 7.03 -9.39
C VAL A 120 5.89 5.61 -8.87
N SER A 121 5.64 5.41 -7.58
CA SER A 121 5.62 4.09 -6.95
C SER A 121 4.20 3.60 -6.73
N SER A 122 4.02 2.29 -6.78
CA SER A 122 2.79 1.61 -6.36
C SER A 122 3.11 0.19 -5.93
N ILE A 123 2.21 -0.42 -5.16
CA ILE A 123 2.29 -1.84 -4.87
C ILE A 123 1.92 -2.67 -6.12
N ALA A 124 2.53 -3.83 -6.27
CA ALA A 124 2.28 -4.74 -7.37
C ALA A 124 0.99 -5.56 -7.14
N PRO A 125 0.22 -5.89 -8.19
CA PRO A 125 -0.98 -6.70 -8.09
C PRO A 125 -0.74 -8.06 -7.42
N HIS A 126 0.36 -8.74 -7.74
CA HIS A 126 0.69 -10.02 -7.07
C HIS A 126 0.96 -9.82 -5.58
N ALA A 127 1.52 -8.68 -5.19
CA ALA A 127 1.78 -8.37 -3.79
C ALA A 127 0.49 -8.03 -3.04
N MET A 128 -0.42 -7.27 -3.67
CA MET A 128 -1.77 -7.03 -3.15
C MET A 128 -2.50 -8.36 -2.94
N ALA A 129 -2.55 -9.21 -3.97
CA ALA A 129 -3.21 -10.51 -3.90
C ALA A 129 -2.66 -11.36 -2.74
N ARG A 130 -1.34 -11.46 -2.63
CA ARG A 130 -0.68 -12.22 -1.57
C ARG A 130 -0.92 -11.64 -0.16
N ILE A 131 -0.99 -10.32 -0.01
CA ILE A 131 -1.29 -9.67 1.28
C ILE A 131 -2.75 -9.92 1.67
N MET A 132 -3.67 -9.81 0.72
CA MET A 132 -5.10 -10.03 0.94
C MET A 132 -5.48 -11.52 1.08
N GLY A 133 -4.61 -12.44 0.65
CA GLY A 133 -4.96 -13.85 0.54
C GLY A 133 -5.82 -14.21 -0.67
N VAL A 134 -5.88 -13.32 -1.67
CA VAL A 134 -6.57 -13.53 -2.96
C VAL A 134 -5.67 -14.36 -3.89
N PRO A 135 -6.23 -15.22 -4.77
CA PRO A 135 -5.46 -15.85 -5.84
C PRO A 135 -4.72 -14.81 -6.72
N GLU A 136 -3.43 -15.06 -7.03
CA GLU A 136 -2.65 -14.11 -7.87
C GLU A 136 -3.23 -13.93 -9.28
N ASP A 137 -4.03 -14.88 -9.75
CA ASP A 137 -4.73 -14.86 -11.04
C ASP A 137 -6.15 -14.28 -10.96
N ASN A 138 -6.57 -13.76 -9.81
CA ASN A 138 -7.86 -13.09 -9.67
C ASN A 138 -8.00 -11.93 -10.67
N GLU A 139 -9.09 -11.95 -11.43
CA GLU A 139 -9.28 -11.06 -12.57
C GLU A 139 -9.40 -9.58 -12.17
N HIS A 140 -9.98 -9.28 -11.00
CA HIS A 140 -10.17 -7.92 -10.51
C HIS A 140 -8.85 -7.30 -10.07
N ILE A 141 -7.97 -8.05 -9.39
CA ILE A 141 -6.62 -7.58 -9.02
C ILE A 141 -5.76 -7.36 -10.27
N ILE A 142 -5.83 -8.28 -11.26
CA ILE A 142 -5.12 -8.11 -12.53
C ILE A 142 -5.64 -6.88 -13.28
N ALA A 143 -6.96 -6.70 -13.36
CA ALA A 143 -7.59 -5.56 -14.02
C ALA A 143 -7.21 -4.24 -13.35
N TYR A 144 -7.20 -4.20 -12.01
CA TYR A 144 -6.74 -3.06 -11.23
C TYR A 144 -5.29 -2.68 -11.59
N GLY A 145 -4.38 -3.67 -11.63
CA GLY A 145 -3.01 -3.46 -12.06
C GLY A 145 -2.84 -2.90 -13.46
N LYS A 146 -3.65 -3.37 -14.42
CA LYS A 146 -3.68 -2.83 -15.79
C LYS A 146 -4.17 -1.39 -15.81
N LYS A 147 -5.16 -1.05 -14.99
CA LYS A 147 -5.69 0.32 -14.88
C LYS A 147 -4.68 1.29 -14.27
N VAL A 148 -3.90 0.86 -13.28
CA VAL A 148 -2.75 1.64 -12.78
C VAL A 148 -1.74 1.91 -13.91
N GLU A 149 -1.38 0.87 -14.68
CA GLU A 149 -0.45 1.03 -15.80
C GLU A 149 -0.98 1.92 -16.92
N GLU A 150 -2.27 1.82 -17.26
CA GLU A 150 -2.96 2.67 -18.23
C GLU A 150 -2.90 4.14 -17.83
N ALA A 151 -3.24 4.46 -16.57
CA ALA A 151 -3.17 5.81 -16.04
C ALA A 151 -1.73 6.38 -16.06
N LEU A 152 -0.75 5.58 -15.64
CA LEU A 152 0.66 5.98 -15.65
C LEU A 152 1.18 6.24 -17.06
N LYS A 153 0.85 5.39 -18.04
CA LYS A 153 1.23 5.61 -19.44
C LYS A 153 0.53 6.82 -20.06
N ALA A 154 -0.69 7.13 -19.64
CA ALA A 154 -1.38 8.34 -20.09
C ALA A 154 -0.73 9.62 -19.52
N ALA A 155 -0.34 9.61 -18.24
CA ALA A 155 0.33 10.75 -17.59
C ALA A 155 1.80 10.92 -18.01
N MET A 156 2.48 9.80 -18.27
CA MET A 156 3.92 9.71 -18.52
C MET A 156 4.17 8.88 -19.79
N PRO A 157 3.86 9.40 -21.01
CA PRO A 157 3.86 8.61 -22.25
C PRO A 157 5.20 7.97 -22.63
N ASN A 158 6.31 8.60 -22.23
CA ASN A 158 7.67 8.09 -22.45
C ASN A 158 8.19 7.30 -21.24
N GLY A 159 7.35 7.05 -20.25
CA GLY A 159 7.72 6.40 -19.01
C GLY A 159 7.90 4.89 -19.15
N LYS A 160 8.61 4.31 -18.19
CA LYS A 160 8.89 2.87 -18.13
C LYS A 160 8.99 2.38 -16.70
N TRP A 161 8.67 1.11 -16.51
CA TRP A 161 8.99 0.40 -15.28
C TRP A 161 10.50 0.20 -15.17
N ILE A 162 11.06 0.40 -13.98
CA ILE A 162 12.47 0.12 -13.70
C ILE A 162 12.64 -1.10 -12.80
N THR A 163 13.79 -1.75 -12.93
CA THR A 163 14.25 -2.75 -11.95
C THR A 163 14.81 -2.03 -10.74
N LEU A 164 14.29 -2.36 -9.56
CA LEU A 164 14.79 -1.81 -8.30
C LEU A 164 16.20 -2.36 -8.00
N PRO A 165 17.12 -1.53 -7.47
CA PRO A 165 18.55 -1.87 -7.35
C PRO A 165 18.86 -2.76 -6.14
N TYR A 166 17.87 -3.45 -5.60
CA TYR A 166 17.98 -4.31 -4.43
C TYR A 166 17.11 -5.56 -4.60
N GLU A 167 17.44 -6.63 -3.89
CA GLU A 167 16.59 -7.81 -3.78
C GLU A 167 15.76 -7.72 -2.49
N MET A 168 14.46 -8.00 -2.59
CA MET A 168 13.59 -8.02 -1.41
C MET A 168 13.95 -9.19 -0.49
N LYS A 169 13.75 -8.98 0.82
CA LYS A 169 13.72 -10.10 1.77
C LYS A 169 12.31 -10.66 1.81
N MET A 170 12.17 -11.97 1.77
CA MET A 170 10.88 -12.66 1.92
C MET A 170 10.88 -13.39 3.27
N GLU A 171 10.79 -12.63 4.36
CA GLU A 171 10.64 -13.24 5.68
C GLU A 171 9.23 -13.81 5.85
N LYS A 172 9.12 -15.00 6.44
CA LYS A 172 7.83 -15.61 6.79
C LYS A 172 7.31 -14.96 8.08
N ARG A 173 6.69 -13.80 7.95
CA ARG A 173 6.01 -13.09 9.04
C ARG A 173 4.66 -12.56 8.56
N ASP A 174 3.73 -12.35 9.49
CA ASP A 174 2.42 -11.82 9.16
C ASP A 174 2.53 -10.35 8.71
N PHE A 175 1.91 -10.03 7.58
CA PHE A 175 1.95 -8.68 7.01
C PHE A 175 0.83 -7.80 7.53
N ILE A 176 -0.11 -8.35 8.29
CA ILE A 176 -1.30 -7.65 8.76
C ILE A 176 -1.44 -7.90 10.26
N THR A 177 -1.59 -6.84 11.04
CA THR A 177 -2.11 -6.96 12.41
C THR A 177 -3.62 -6.96 12.32
N ARG A 178 -4.26 -8.02 12.84
CA ARG A 178 -5.72 -8.16 12.93
C ARG A 178 -6.15 -8.11 14.38
N THR A 179 -7.25 -7.42 14.65
CA THR A 179 -7.91 -7.43 15.95
C THR A 179 -9.42 -7.38 15.76
N THR A 180 -10.14 -7.80 16.79
CA THR A 180 -11.60 -7.80 16.80
C THR A 180 -12.12 -7.15 18.07
N PHE A 181 -13.27 -6.51 17.96
CA PHE A 181 -14.01 -5.91 19.07
C PHE A 181 -15.43 -6.49 19.08
N GLN A 182 -16.05 -6.59 20.26
CA GLN A 182 -17.42 -7.05 20.35
C GLN A 182 -18.35 -5.84 20.36
N GLN A 183 -19.43 -5.91 19.61
CA GLN A 183 -20.48 -4.90 19.66
C GLN A 183 -21.05 -4.83 21.09
N ASP A 184 -21.15 -3.62 21.61
CA ASP A 184 -21.79 -3.33 22.88
C ASP A 184 -23.31 -3.16 22.67
N GLY A 185 -24.10 -3.95 23.38
CA GLY A 185 -25.56 -3.91 23.28
C GLY A 185 -26.10 -4.48 21.97
N ASP A 186 -27.22 -3.91 21.50
CA ASP A 186 -27.91 -4.31 20.28
C ASP A 186 -27.81 -3.26 19.16
N ASP A 187 -27.25 -2.08 19.45
CA ASP A 187 -27.03 -1.01 18.47
C ASP A 187 -25.59 -1.06 17.94
N TRP A 188 -25.45 -1.33 16.65
CA TRP A 188 -24.14 -1.37 16.00
C TRP A 188 -23.60 0.04 15.74
N GLU A 189 -24.47 1.04 15.57
CA GLU A 189 -24.08 2.43 15.30
C GLU A 189 -23.38 3.03 16.53
N GLU A 190 -23.96 2.86 17.72
CA GLU A 190 -23.34 3.30 18.98
C GLU A 190 -21.97 2.63 19.22
N SER A 191 -21.87 1.33 18.93
CA SER A 191 -20.61 0.59 19.04
C SER A 191 -19.57 1.15 18.07
N LYS A 192 -19.93 1.34 16.79
CA LYS A 192 -19.07 1.95 15.77
C LYS A 192 -18.56 3.31 16.25
N ASP A 193 -19.46 4.20 16.64
CA ASP A 193 -19.12 5.56 17.05
C ASP A 193 -18.16 5.58 18.25
N ASN A 194 -18.41 4.75 19.26
CA ASN A 194 -17.53 4.63 20.43
C ASN A 194 -16.12 4.15 20.03
N TYR A 195 -16.02 3.15 19.16
CA TYR A 195 -14.72 2.65 18.67
C TYR A 195 -14.00 3.68 17.81
N GLN A 196 -14.70 4.33 16.87
CA GLN A 196 -14.12 5.39 16.04
C GLN A 196 -13.60 6.54 16.91
N MET A 197 -14.41 7.04 17.85
CA MET A 197 -14.00 8.10 18.77
C MET A 197 -12.76 7.72 19.60
N GLY A 198 -12.72 6.50 20.14
CA GLY A 198 -11.58 5.99 20.90
C GLY A 198 -10.32 5.85 20.03
N PHE A 199 -10.47 5.31 18.82
CA PHE A 199 -9.38 5.14 17.87
C PHE A 199 -8.80 6.49 17.42
N GLU A 200 -9.65 7.39 16.96
CA GLU A 200 -9.27 8.72 16.47
C GLU A 200 -8.64 9.58 17.57
N GLY A 201 -9.16 9.50 18.79
CA GLY A 201 -8.63 10.20 19.96
C GLY A 201 -7.20 9.79 20.34
N GLU A 202 -6.78 8.59 19.97
CA GLU A 202 -5.47 8.02 20.29
C GLU A 202 -4.43 8.20 19.17
N LEU A 203 -4.83 8.57 17.94
CA LEU A 203 -3.90 8.78 16.82
C LEU A 203 -2.90 9.91 17.09
N ALA A 204 -3.40 11.11 17.37
CA ALA A 204 -2.56 12.31 17.51
C ALA A 204 -1.58 12.23 18.70
N PRO A 205 -1.96 11.76 19.91
CA PRO A 205 -1.03 11.54 21.03
C PRO A 205 0.12 10.59 20.69
N HIS A 206 -0.08 9.68 19.73
CA HIS A 206 0.92 8.72 19.27
C HIS A 206 1.69 9.19 18.02
N GLY A 207 1.42 10.42 17.55
CA GLY A 207 2.11 11.07 16.43
C GLY A 207 1.58 10.66 15.06
N PHE A 208 0.39 10.06 15.00
CA PHE A 208 -0.28 9.76 13.75
C PHE A 208 -1.22 10.90 13.36
N VAL A 209 -1.34 11.10 12.05
CA VAL A 209 -2.33 11.99 11.45
C VAL A 209 -3.27 11.17 10.57
N MET A 210 -4.55 11.52 10.59
CA MET A 210 -5.52 11.00 9.65
C MET A 210 -5.36 11.78 8.34
N ALA A 211 -4.79 11.14 7.33
CA ALA A 211 -4.56 11.70 6.01
C ALA A 211 -5.82 11.64 5.13
N GLY A 212 -6.77 10.78 5.47
CA GLY A 212 -8.05 10.63 4.77
C GLY A 212 -8.93 9.58 5.43
N PHE A 213 -10.21 9.61 5.08
CA PHE A 213 -11.23 8.67 5.50
C PHE A 213 -12.04 8.26 4.26
N THR A 214 -12.38 6.98 4.16
CA THR A 214 -13.18 6.43 3.07
C THR A 214 -14.27 5.54 3.67
N ASP A 215 -15.52 5.98 3.53
CA ASP A 215 -16.69 5.15 3.82
C ASP A 215 -16.93 4.23 2.61
N LEU A 216 -16.50 2.98 2.72
CA LEU A 216 -16.72 1.99 1.66
C LEU A 216 -18.11 1.42 1.69
N ASN A 217 -18.79 1.45 2.83
CA ASN A 217 -20.15 0.96 2.92
C ASN A 217 -21.09 1.83 2.07
N TYR A 218 -20.90 3.15 2.07
CA TYR A 218 -21.61 4.04 1.16
C TYR A 218 -21.46 3.61 -0.32
N GLU A 219 -20.24 3.25 -0.73
CA GLU A 219 -19.96 2.79 -2.09
C GLU A 219 -20.63 1.43 -2.41
N PHE A 220 -20.77 0.57 -1.40
CA PHE A 220 -21.42 -0.73 -1.52
C PHE A 220 -22.94 -0.60 -1.61
N GLU A 221 -23.54 0.24 -0.77
CA GLU A 221 -24.99 0.51 -0.78
C GLU A 221 -25.45 1.15 -2.10
N GLU A 222 -24.66 2.07 -2.67
CA GLU A 222 -24.94 2.64 -4.00
C GLU A 222 -24.90 1.58 -5.14
N ASN A 223 -24.38 0.39 -4.88
CA ASN A 223 -24.20 -0.69 -5.86
C ASN A 223 -24.86 -2.02 -5.43
N ASP A 224 -25.88 -1.96 -4.56
CA ASP A 224 -26.66 -3.11 -4.09
C ASP A 224 -25.84 -4.22 -3.40
N VAL A 225 -24.67 -3.87 -2.83
CA VAL A 225 -23.87 -4.77 -1.99
C VAL A 225 -24.20 -4.51 -0.53
N ASP A 226 -24.86 -5.49 0.10
CA ASP A 226 -25.49 -5.35 1.41
C ASP A 226 -24.87 -6.26 2.50
N ASP A 227 -23.57 -6.55 2.37
CA ASP A 227 -22.88 -7.53 3.22
C ASP A 227 -22.48 -6.97 4.60
N TYR A 228 -22.47 -5.65 4.76
CA TYR A 228 -21.93 -4.96 5.93
C TYR A 228 -22.98 -4.07 6.61
N TYR A 229 -22.89 -3.94 7.93
CA TYR A 229 -23.50 -2.81 8.64
C TYR A 229 -22.68 -1.55 8.42
N PHE A 230 -21.35 -1.69 8.41
CA PHE A 230 -20.44 -0.63 7.99
C PHE A 230 -19.09 -1.20 7.55
N TYR A 231 -18.36 -0.39 6.79
CA TYR A 231 -17.01 -0.65 6.34
C TYR A 231 -16.32 0.69 6.12
N ASP A 232 -15.42 1.04 7.03
CA ASP A 232 -14.63 2.27 6.97
C ASP A 232 -13.14 1.98 6.73
N VAL A 233 -12.48 2.88 6.03
CA VAL A 233 -11.02 2.87 5.84
C VAL A 233 -10.41 4.21 6.22
N TYR A 234 -9.46 4.15 7.15
CA TYR A 234 -8.66 5.27 7.60
C TYR A 234 -7.30 5.24 6.91
N SER A 235 -6.97 6.32 6.18
CA SER A 235 -5.61 6.56 5.70
C SER A 235 -4.81 7.25 6.80
N ILE A 236 -3.85 6.55 7.39
CA ILE A 236 -3.11 6.99 8.57
C ILE A 236 -1.64 7.18 8.21
N CYS A 237 -1.07 8.32 8.57
CA CYS A 237 0.34 8.61 8.32
C CYS A 237 1.04 8.98 9.63
N LYS A 238 2.32 8.61 9.74
CA LYS A 238 3.25 9.21 10.69
C LYS A 238 4.33 9.93 9.90
N ILE A 239 4.24 11.26 9.85
CA ILE A 239 5.06 12.09 8.94
C ILE A 239 6.56 11.83 9.14
N ALA A 240 7.02 11.65 10.38
CA ALA A 240 8.43 11.34 10.68
C ALA A 240 8.92 10.02 10.07
N VAL A 241 8.04 9.01 9.94
CA VAL A 241 8.39 7.72 9.33
C VAL A 241 8.67 7.90 7.85
N ILE A 242 7.71 8.47 7.11
CA ILE A 242 7.87 8.64 5.67
C ILE A 242 8.97 9.66 5.34
N TYR A 243 9.17 10.68 6.18
CA TYR A 243 10.30 11.60 6.06
C TYR A 243 11.65 10.87 6.12
N GLU A 244 11.87 10.05 7.16
CA GLU A 244 13.15 9.37 7.33
C GLU A 244 13.39 8.32 6.24
N VAL A 245 12.40 7.45 6.01
CA VAL A 245 12.52 6.35 5.06
C VAL A 245 12.69 6.86 3.63
N SER A 246 11.96 7.91 3.23
CA SER A 246 12.00 8.41 1.85
C SER A 246 13.37 8.94 1.42
N LYS A 247 14.23 9.36 2.36
CA LYS A 247 15.61 9.82 2.03
C LYS A 247 16.39 8.77 1.24
N LEU A 248 16.24 7.50 1.60
CA LEU A 248 16.92 6.37 0.96
C LEU A 248 15.98 5.59 0.04
N HIS A 249 14.71 5.46 0.43
CA HIS A 249 13.69 4.67 -0.24
C HIS A 249 12.47 5.53 -0.59
N PRO A 250 12.56 6.47 -1.55
CA PRO A 250 11.43 7.33 -1.92
C PRO A 250 10.22 6.55 -2.45
N GLU A 251 10.44 5.34 -2.95
CA GLU A 251 9.38 4.41 -3.36
C GLU A 251 8.58 3.84 -2.18
N ALA A 252 8.98 4.09 -0.93
CA ALA A 252 8.25 3.67 0.27
C ALA A 252 6.85 4.28 0.37
N GLY A 253 6.56 5.36 -0.36
CA GLY A 253 5.20 5.88 -0.48
C GLY A 253 4.20 4.91 -1.10
N ALA A 254 4.64 3.82 -1.75
CA ALA A 254 3.76 2.71 -2.13
C ALA A 254 3.05 2.05 -0.92
N PHE A 255 3.52 2.31 0.30
CA PHE A 255 2.91 1.84 1.55
C PHE A 255 2.42 2.98 2.46
N ALA A 256 2.51 4.25 2.03
CA ALA A 256 2.25 5.42 2.87
C ALA A 256 1.31 6.43 2.19
N PRO A 257 0.23 6.90 2.84
CA PRO A 257 -0.25 6.53 4.18
C PRO A 257 -0.63 5.04 4.27
N CYS A 258 -0.67 4.49 5.48
CA CYS A 258 -1.13 3.13 5.73
C CYS A 258 -2.66 3.12 5.85
N SER A 259 -3.32 2.15 5.22
CA SER A 259 -4.77 1.98 5.33
C SER A 259 -5.11 1.06 6.51
N ALA A 260 -5.78 1.59 7.53
CA ALA A 260 -6.42 0.81 8.57
C ALA A 260 -7.90 0.67 8.21
N TYR A 261 -8.42 -0.55 8.11
CA TYR A 261 -9.85 -0.75 7.87
C TYR A 261 -10.56 -1.25 9.12
N MET A 262 -11.84 -0.93 9.21
CA MET A 262 -12.77 -1.44 10.21
C MET A 262 -14.09 -1.81 9.53
N TYR A 263 -14.62 -3.01 9.82
CA TYR A 263 -15.92 -3.41 9.29
C TYR A 263 -16.70 -4.27 10.28
N GLN A 264 -18.01 -4.34 10.04
CA GLN A 264 -18.89 -5.33 10.65
C GLN A 264 -19.84 -5.86 9.58
N LYS A 265 -19.81 -7.17 9.34
CA LYS A 265 -20.74 -7.88 8.46
C LYS A 265 -22.14 -7.94 9.04
N LYS A 266 -23.15 -8.00 8.19
CA LYS A 266 -24.52 -8.17 8.67
C LYS A 266 -24.69 -9.50 9.39
N GLY A 267 -25.43 -9.46 10.49
CA GLY A 267 -25.70 -10.63 11.33
C GLY A 267 -24.56 -11.03 12.28
N GLU A 268 -23.40 -10.36 12.24
CA GLU A 268 -22.34 -10.55 13.24
C GLU A 268 -22.40 -9.46 14.33
N LYS A 269 -21.91 -9.77 15.53
CA LYS A 269 -21.71 -8.82 16.64
C LYS A 269 -20.22 -8.52 16.87
N THR A 270 -19.39 -8.77 15.88
CA THR A 270 -17.93 -8.60 15.95
C THR A 270 -17.50 -7.55 14.94
N ILE A 271 -16.81 -6.52 15.41
CA ILE A 271 -16.17 -5.53 14.57
C ILE A 271 -14.74 -6.01 14.30
N HIS A 272 -14.37 -6.07 13.03
CA HIS A 272 -13.04 -6.50 12.59
C HIS A 272 -12.21 -5.28 12.23
N VAL A 273 -10.98 -5.23 12.71
CA VAL A 273 -10.02 -4.18 12.38
C VAL A 273 -8.73 -4.81 11.90
N ALA A 274 -8.15 -4.24 10.85
CA ALA A 274 -6.82 -4.64 10.41
C ALA A 274 -5.98 -3.46 9.92
N PHE A 275 -4.67 -3.61 10.05
CA PHE A 275 -3.66 -2.62 9.67
C PHE A 275 -2.40 -3.31 9.12
N PRO A 276 -1.73 -2.75 8.10
CA PRO A 276 -0.51 -3.31 7.54
C PRO A 276 0.70 -3.17 8.49
N ASN A 277 1.48 -4.23 8.65
CA ASN A 277 2.68 -4.21 9.48
C ASN A 277 3.85 -3.50 8.78
N VAL A 278 4.58 -2.64 9.51
CA VAL A 278 5.76 -1.92 8.98
C VAL A 278 6.89 -2.86 8.55
N HIS A 279 6.90 -4.08 9.10
CA HIS A 279 7.77 -5.16 8.69
C HIS A 279 7.70 -5.42 7.18
N LYS A 280 6.56 -5.13 6.54
CA LYS A 280 6.43 -5.23 5.10
C LYS A 280 7.33 -4.23 4.36
N TRP A 281 7.45 -3.00 4.86
CA TRP A 281 8.33 -1.99 4.28
C TRP A 281 9.78 -2.47 4.34
N ILE A 282 10.21 -2.94 5.51
CA ILE A 282 11.58 -3.40 5.76
C ILE A 282 11.97 -4.50 4.78
N ASP A 283 11.09 -5.47 4.57
CA ASP A 283 11.31 -6.61 3.69
C ASP A 283 11.26 -6.24 2.21
N ALA A 284 10.17 -5.57 1.81
CA ALA A 284 9.90 -5.28 0.41
C ALA A 284 10.87 -4.25 -0.18
N LEU A 285 11.41 -3.36 0.65
CA LEU A 285 12.35 -2.33 0.23
C LEU A 285 13.81 -2.67 0.58
N ASN A 286 14.04 -3.84 1.22
CA ASN A 286 15.33 -4.26 1.73
C ASN A 286 16.00 -3.16 2.58
N ILE A 287 15.25 -2.60 3.52
CA ILE A 287 15.74 -1.55 4.41
C ILE A 287 16.73 -2.17 5.39
N ASN A 288 17.93 -1.59 5.45
CA ASN A 288 19.01 -2.04 6.34
C ASN A 288 19.59 -0.90 7.18
N ASP A 289 19.22 0.36 6.91
CA ASP A 289 19.69 1.48 7.71
C ASP A 289 18.88 1.59 9.02
N GLN A 290 19.62 1.78 10.11
CA GLN A 290 19.03 1.84 11.44
C GLN A 290 18.02 2.97 11.63
N PRO A 291 18.24 4.21 11.11
CA PRO A 291 17.27 5.30 11.27
C PRO A 291 15.88 4.95 10.71
N SER A 292 15.81 4.37 9.51
CA SER A 292 14.54 3.94 8.90
C SER A 292 13.89 2.81 9.69
N ILE A 293 14.68 1.82 10.13
CA ILE A 293 14.17 0.69 10.92
C ILE A 293 13.60 1.18 12.26
N ASP A 294 14.29 2.09 12.95
CA ASP A 294 13.87 2.59 14.27
C ASP A 294 12.53 3.33 14.19
N VAL A 295 12.35 4.23 13.22
CA VAL A 295 11.08 4.96 13.09
C VAL A 295 9.93 4.04 12.69
N LEU A 296 10.19 3.03 11.84
CA LEU A 296 9.19 2.03 11.44
C LEU A 296 8.74 1.21 12.65
N LEU A 297 9.68 0.64 13.40
CA LEU A 297 9.36 -0.19 14.56
C LEU A 297 8.72 0.61 15.71
N ASP A 298 9.13 1.88 15.92
CA ASP A 298 8.44 2.77 16.86
C ASP A 298 6.98 3.02 16.43
N ALA A 299 6.73 3.25 15.14
CA ALA A 299 5.39 3.44 14.62
C ALA A 299 4.52 2.20 14.82
N GLN A 300 5.02 1.00 14.47
CA GLN A 300 4.33 -0.26 14.71
C GLN A 300 3.93 -0.41 16.18
N LYS A 301 4.91 -0.28 17.09
CA LYS A 301 4.68 -0.42 18.53
C LYS A 301 3.64 0.58 19.05
N ARG A 302 3.68 1.82 18.57
CA ARG A 302 2.70 2.84 18.97
C ARG A 302 1.30 2.53 18.46
N PHE A 303 1.18 2.03 17.24
CA PHE A 303 -0.11 1.63 16.69
C PHE A 303 -0.69 0.43 17.44
N GLU A 304 0.14 -0.55 17.79
CA GLU A 304 -0.26 -1.67 18.66
C GLU A 304 -0.77 -1.20 20.03
N ILE A 305 -0.13 -0.17 20.63
CA ILE A 305 -0.63 0.44 21.88
C ILE A 305 -2.00 1.08 21.69
N ILE A 306 -2.26 1.75 20.55
CA ILE A 306 -3.58 2.32 20.25
C ILE A 306 -4.61 1.19 20.20
N LEU A 307 -4.35 0.14 19.42
CA LEU A 307 -5.25 -1.01 19.30
C LEU A 307 -5.52 -1.68 20.65
N ASP A 308 -4.51 -1.79 21.51
CA ASP A 308 -4.67 -2.39 22.85
C ASP A 308 -5.44 -1.50 23.85
N LYS A 309 -5.41 -0.18 23.67
CA LYS A 309 -6.19 0.75 24.49
C LYS A 309 -7.68 0.70 24.13
N ILE A 310 -8.00 0.67 22.84
CA ILE A 310 -9.40 0.67 22.38
C ILE A 310 -10.09 -0.69 22.57
N LYS A 311 -9.35 -1.74 22.95
CA LYS A 311 -9.92 -3.06 23.33
C LYS A 311 -10.55 -3.07 24.72
N LYS A 312 -10.26 -2.08 25.57
CA LYS A 312 -10.64 -2.04 26.98
C LYS A 312 -11.86 -1.17 27.19
#